data_AF-A0A7G1HYS9-F1
#
_entry.id   AF-A0A7G1HYS9-F1
#
_cell.length_a   1.000
_cell.length_b   1.000
_cell.length_c   1.000
_cell.angle_alpha   90.00
_cell.angle_beta   90.00
_cell.angle_gamma   90.00
#
_symmetry.space_group_name_H-M   'P 1'
#
loop_
_entity.id
_entity.type
_entity.pdbx_description
1 polymer ?
#
loop_
_entity_poly.entity_id
_entity_poly.type
_entity_poly.pdbx_seq_one_letter_code
_entity_poly.pdbx_strand_id
1 'polypeptide(L)'
;MRNSIKYGLIALVLSISCIGHATENPIEKADLTPEQIQRAKTFKQVLGTDKGYRSGAYVYTKRSIDDYMKEPEKLAARLAVLGFTDVYLGSEKALSGEADDYMKWQKTFIREAHKYNLKVHALRLSSAKLYVSDMKILEDCNSVINYNYSVKKSDRFDGVSADLEPHILKKGFIDYPKELTLVWDSKNNFGKGKDNDLLLKRTVEVMKLAQKELRPLPLSQALGFFFQPRVNNGLLEHGGADEFLQYCDQLIVMAYNYKPSRVFEMAEPILKAAEKSKNHPKSVSVCVKTSLGTVGDEGPVTSFQTHGWDYMIEAIKYLVEKGSTYPAFRGVDIFEFQGFEMMWNNKVKQ
;
A
#
# COMPACT_ATOMS: atom_id res chain seq x y z
N MET A 1 54.38 -35.78 7.25
CA MET A 1 53.28 -35.23 6.41
C MET A 1 52.05 -35.13 7.31
N ARG A 2 51.83 -34.00 7.98
CA ARG A 2 50.97 -32.85 7.61
C ARG A 2 49.47 -33.20 7.41
N ASN A 3 48.65 -32.45 8.17
CA ASN A 3 47.20 -32.20 8.11
C ASN A 3 46.31 -33.15 8.92
N SER A 4 45.78 -32.79 10.10
CA SER A 4 44.90 -31.67 10.50
C SER A 4 43.44 -31.84 10.03
N ILE A 5 42.57 -32.36 10.91
CA ILE A 5 41.12 -32.08 10.86
C ILE A 5 40.69 -31.68 12.27
N LYS A 6 40.44 -30.38 12.44
CA LYS A 6 39.77 -29.79 13.61
C LYS A 6 38.28 -30.08 13.49
N TYR A 7 37.69 -30.72 14.49
CA TYR A 7 36.24 -30.75 14.65
C TYR A 7 35.76 -29.38 15.10
N GLY A 8 35.20 -28.62 14.16
CA GLY A 8 34.57 -27.33 14.40
C GLY A 8 33.18 -27.51 15.02
N LEU A 9 32.98 -26.81 16.12
CA LEU A 9 31.72 -26.60 16.81
C LEU A 9 30.68 -26.02 15.82
N ILE A 10 29.61 -26.75 15.51
CA ILE A 10 28.46 -26.20 14.79
C ILE A 10 27.64 -25.40 15.81
N ALA A 11 27.84 -24.07 15.81
CA ALA A 11 26.96 -23.15 16.50
C ALA A 11 25.65 -23.04 15.71
N LEU A 12 24.59 -23.64 16.25
CA LEU A 12 23.22 -23.44 15.80
C LEU A 12 22.82 -22.00 16.13
N VAL A 13 22.92 -21.10 15.14
CA VAL A 13 22.35 -19.75 15.26
C VAL A 13 20.84 -19.88 15.14
N LEU A 14 20.17 -19.98 16.30
CA LEU A 14 18.75 -19.72 16.43
C LEU A 14 18.51 -18.26 16.05
N SER A 15 18.00 -18.04 14.84
CA SER A 15 17.44 -16.76 14.42
C SER A 15 16.19 -16.49 15.27
N ILE A 16 16.38 -15.81 16.40
CA ILE A 16 15.28 -15.17 17.11
C ILE A 16 14.75 -14.10 16.17
N SER A 17 13.58 -14.36 15.57
CA SER A 17 12.79 -13.33 14.92
C SER A 17 12.50 -12.26 15.97
N CYS A 18 13.18 -11.12 15.90
CA CYS A 18 12.83 -9.95 16.68
C CYS A 18 11.45 -9.46 16.21
N ILE A 19 10.39 -10.06 16.74
CA ILE A 19 9.07 -9.45 16.76
C ILE A 19 9.23 -8.22 17.65
N GLY A 20 9.41 -7.04 17.04
CA GLY A 20 9.44 -5.77 17.76
C GLY A 20 8.15 -5.65 18.55
N HIS A 21 8.23 -5.72 19.87
CA HIS A 21 7.08 -5.51 20.74
C HIS A 21 6.81 -4.00 20.79
N ALA A 22 5.54 -3.61 20.67
CA ALA A 22 5.13 -2.22 20.87
C ALA A 22 5.63 -1.74 22.24
N THR A 23 6.27 -0.56 22.27
CA THR A 23 6.89 -0.04 23.49
C THR A 23 5.92 0.78 24.34
N GLU A 24 4.76 1.12 23.79
CA GLU A 24 3.72 1.92 24.45
C GLU A 24 2.32 1.36 24.14
N ASN A 25 1.36 1.55 25.06
CA ASN A 25 -0.04 1.21 24.84
C ASN A 25 -0.72 2.32 24.01
N PRO A 26 -1.21 2.05 22.79
CA PRO A 26 -1.80 3.10 21.96
C PRO A 26 -3.19 3.56 22.43
N ILE A 27 -3.88 2.83 23.32
CA ILE A 27 -5.26 3.16 23.72
C ILE A 27 -5.36 4.54 24.37
N GLU A 28 -4.39 4.92 25.22
CA GLU A 28 -4.43 6.18 25.96
C GLU A 28 -4.37 7.41 25.04
N LYS A 29 -3.53 7.36 23.99
CA LYS A 29 -3.39 8.47 23.03
C LYS A 29 -4.45 8.46 21.94
N ALA A 30 -5.08 7.31 21.70
CA ALA A 30 -6.08 7.18 20.66
C ALA A 30 -7.41 7.89 21.00
N ASP A 31 -7.67 8.20 22.29
CA ASP A 31 -8.88 8.90 22.77
C ASP A 31 -10.15 8.24 22.22
N LEU A 32 -10.46 7.07 22.79
CA LEU A 32 -11.48 6.14 22.31
C LEU A 32 -12.53 5.83 23.36
N THR A 33 -13.77 5.66 22.91
CA THR A 33 -14.87 5.11 23.71
C THR A 33 -14.71 3.59 23.89
N PRO A 34 -15.37 2.99 24.91
CA PRO A 34 -15.39 1.54 25.08
C PRO A 34 -15.91 0.78 23.84
N GLU A 35 -16.90 1.34 23.12
CA GLU A 35 -17.42 0.76 21.88
C GLU A 35 -16.34 0.74 20.78
N GLN A 36 -15.63 1.85 20.59
CA GLN A 36 -14.55 1.93 19.60
C GLN A 36 -13.43 0.93 19.89
N ILE A 37 -13.06 0.77 21.16
CA ILE A 37 -12.06 -0.22 21.59
C ILE A 37 -12.52 -1.64 21.24
N GLN A 38 -13.79 -1.98 21.55
CA GLN A 38 -14.33 -3.30 21.24
C GLN A 38 -14.38 -3.56 19.73
N ARG A 39 -14.79 -2.56 18.94
CA ARG A 39 -14.77 -2.64 17.47
C ARG A 39 -13.37 -2.84 16.92
N ALA A 40 -12.40 -2.08 17.41
CA ALA A 40 -11.01 -2.21 16.98
C ALA A 40 -10.44 -3.59 17.32
N LYS A 41 -10.78 -4.15 18.49
CA LYS A 41 -10.43 -5.53 18.85
C LYS A 41 -10.99 -6.54 17.85
N THR A 42 -12.27 -6.41 17.49
CA THR A 42 -12.91 -7.27 16.48
C THR A 42 -12.24 -7.13 15.12
N PHE A 43 -11.98 -5.91 14.67
CA PHE A 43 -11.30 -5.65 13.40
C PHE A 43 -9.89 -6.24 13.33
N LYS A 44 -9.07 -5.99 14.36
CA LYS A 44 -7.73 -6.58 14.49
C LYS A 44 -7.76 -8.10 14.46
N GLN A 45 -8.75 -8.72 15.11
CA GLN A 45 -8.92 -10.17 15.10
C GLN A 45 -9.23 -10.71 13.70
N VAL A 46 -10.12 -10.06 12.94
CA VAL A 46 -10.46 -10.52 11.58
C VAL A 46 -9.35 -10.24 10.56
N LEU A 47 -8.53 -9.21 10.76
CA LEU A 47 -7.32 -9.01 9.96
C LEU A 47 -6.29 -10.13 10.16
N GLY A 48 -6.27 -10.75 11.34
CA GLY A 48 -5.32 -11.82 11.68
C GLY A 48 -3.87 -11.36 11.73
N THR A 49 -3.62 -10.12 12.15
CA THR A 49 -2.24 -9.58 12.21
C THR A 49 -1.38 -10.26 13.29
N ASP A 50 -2.02 -10.86 14.30
CA ASP A 50 -1.40 -11.77 15.28
C ASP A 50 -0.88 -13.07 14.64
N LYS A 51 -1.46 -13.48 13.51
CA LYS A 51 -1.02 -14.64 12.71
C LYS A 51 0.04 -14.26 11.66
N GLY A 52 0.50 -13.01 11.66
CA GLY A 52 1.53 -12.52 10.76
C GLY A 52 1.03 -12.12 9.38
N TYR A 53 -0.27 -11.89 9.20
CA TYR A 53 -0.81 -11.12 8.09
C TYR A 53 -0.52 -9.63 8.31
N ARG A 54 -0.48 -8.87 7.22
CA ARG A 54 -0.21 -7.42 7.25
C ARG A 54 -1.46 -6.67 6.81
N SER A 55 -1.59 -5.42 7.25
CA SER A 55 -2.70 -4.56 6.88
C SER A 55 -2.22 -3.12 6.78
N GLY A 56 -2.33 -2.55 5.60
CA GLY A 56 -1.96 -1.18 5.28
C GLY A 56 -3.15 -0.24 5.26
N ALA A 57 -2.94 1.03 5.62
CA ALA A 57 -3.93 2.09 5.43
C ALA A 57 -3.34 3.26 4.65
N TYR A 58 -4.06 3.73 3.64
CA TYR A 58 -3.73 4.97 2.95
C TYR A 58 -4.11 6.18 3.83
N VAL A 59 -3.18 7.11 4.02
CA VAL A 59 -3.34 8.32 4.84
C VAL A 59 -2.95 9.53 3.99
N TYR A 60 -3.95 10.19 3.42
CA TYR A 60 -3.75 11.32 2.49
C TYR A 60 -3.75 12.69 3.18
N THR A 61 -3.04 13.64 2.55
CA THR A 61 -2.90 15.01 3.04
C THR A 61 -4.25 15.72 3.23
N LYS A 62 -5.03 15.88 2.15
CA LYS A 62 -6.34 16.56 2.17
C LYS A 62 -7.48 15.76 2.82
N ARG A 63 -7.15 14.85 3.73
CA ARG A 63 -8.05 13.88 4.37
C ARG A 63 -7.59 13.70 5.82
N SER A 64 -7.08 12.51 6.14
CA SER A 64 -6.63 12.13 7.48
C SER A 64 -5.52 13.04 8.03
N ILE A 65 -4.57 13.51 7.22
CA ILE A 65 -3.50 14.37 7.77
C ILE A 65 -4.06 15.73 8.20
N ASP A 66 -4.86 16.38 7.35
CA ASP A 66 -5.47 17.67 7.68
C ASP A 66 -6.43 17.57 8.89
N ASP A 67 -7.20 16.49 9.02
CA ASP A 67 -8.06 16.23 10.20
C ASP A 67 -7.25 16.11 11.51
N TYR A 68 -6.02 15.62 11.43
CA TYR A 68 -5.12 15.39 12.57
C TYR A 68 -3.90 16.32 12.58
N MET A 69 -3.97 17.46 11.90
CA MET A 69 -2.81 18.35 11.74
C MET A 69 -2.24 18.85 13.09
N LYS A 70 -3.07 18.87 14.13
CA LYS A 70 -2.67 19.23 15.50
C LYS A 70 -2.38 18.03 16.42
N GLU A 71 -2.75 16.82 16.00
CA GLU A 71 -2.70 15.60 16.82
C GLU A 71 -2.12 14.39 16.03
N PRO A 72 -0.92 14.48 15.43
CA PRO A 72 -0.30 13.35 14.71
C PRO A 72 -0.20 12.08 15.54
N GLU A 73 0.08 12.20 16.85
CA GLU A 73 0.23 11.07 17.75
C GLU A 73 -1.07 10.30 17.94
N LYS A 74 -2.21 11.01 17.97
CA LYS A 74 -3.54 10.42 18.08
C LYS A 74 -3.87 9.59 16.84
N LEU A 75 -3.53 10.08 15.65
CA LEU A 75 -3.70 9.31 14.41
C LEU A 75 -2.87 8.02 14.42
N ALA A 76 -1.59 8.11 14.79
CA ALA A 76 -0.70 6.95 14.88
C ALA A 76 -1.24 5.91 15.88
N ALA A 77 -1.70 6.37 17.04
CA ALA A 77 -2.30 5.53 18.07
C ALA A 77 -3.59 4.84 17.60
N ARG A 78 -4.47 5.56 16.89
CA ARG A 78 -5.71 4.99 16.32
C ARG A 78 -5.41 3.90 15.30
N LEU A 79 -4.48 4.14 14.38
CA LEU A 79 -4.03 3.14 13.41
C LEU A 79 -3.51 1.87 14.12
N ALA A 80 -2.71 2.04 15.18
CA ALA A 80 -2.17 0.93 15.97
C ALA A 80 -3.25 0.13 16.72
N VAL A 81 -4.22 0.81 17.35
CA VAL A 81 -5.34 0.15 18.06
C VAL A 81 -6.17 -0.71 17.10
N LEU A 82 -6.39 -0.22 15.89
CA LEU A 82 -7.10 -0.94 14.82
C LEU A 82 -6.31 -2.13 14.26
N GLY A 83 -5.04 -2.27 14.62
CA GLY A 83 -4.22 -3.42 14.22
C GLY A 83 -3.62 -3.30 12.82
N PHE A 84 -3.59 -2.10 12.23
CA PHE A 84 -2.78 -1.85 11.05
C PHE A 84 -1.31 -2.13 11.34
N THR A 85 -0.57 -2.56 10.32
CA THR A 85 0.87 -2.81 10.38
C THR A 85 1.65 -1.87 9.47
N ASP A 86 0.99 -1.30 8.47
CA ASP A 86 1.60 -0.42 7.47
C ASP A 86 0.76 0.85 7.28
N VAL A 87 1.43 1.96 6.99
CA VAL A 87 0.80 3.23 6.66
C VAL A 87 1.39 3.72 5.34
N TYR A 88 0.54 3.98 4.35
CA TYR A 88 0.93 4.60 3.09
C TYR A 88 0.66 6.10 3.20
N LEU A 89 1.69 6.85 3.58
CA LEU A 89 1.57 8.23 4.03
C LEU A 89 1.78 9.22 2.87
N GLY A 90 0.76 10.03 2.60
CA GLY A 90 0.86 11.20 1.73
C GLY A 90 1.95 12.15 2.25
N SER A 91 2.95 12.41 1.41
CA SER A 91 4.18 13.09 1.81
C SER A 91 4.56 14.24 0.88
N GLU A 92 3.74 14.55 -0.12
CA GLU A 92 4.03 15.55 -1.14
C GLU A 92 4.23 16.96 -0.59
N LYS A 93 3.39 17.41 0.36
CA LYS A 93 3.57 18.72 1.00
C LYS A 93 4.76 18.75 1.93
N ALA A 94 4.98 17.69 2.70
CA ALA A 94 6.10 17.62 3.62
C ALA A 94 7.44 17.61 2.87
N LEU A 95 7.51 16.88 1.75
CA LEU A 95 8.73 16.73 0.95
C LEU A 95 8.92 17.82 -0.11
N SER A 96 7.97 18.74 -0.31
CA SER A 96 8.15 19.86 -1.25
C SER A 96 9.18 20.89 -0.76
N GLY A 97 9.48 20.93 0.54
CA GLY A 97 10.37 21.91 1.15
C GLY A 97 9.72 23.29 1.40
N GLU A 98 8.42 23.43 1.11
CA GLU A 98 7.69 24.71 1.20
C GLU A 98 6.74 24.79 2.40
N ALA A 99 6.58 23.69 3.16
CA ALA A 99 5.56 23.57 4.19
C ALA A 99 6.10 22.96 5.50
N ASP A 100 6.80 23.78 6.29
CA ASP A 100 7.47 23.38 7.53
C ASP A 100 6.55 22.68 8.54
N ASP A 101 5.29 23.10 8.63
CA ASP A 101 4.33 22.47 9.53
C ASP A 101 4.03 21.01 9.15
N TYR A 102 3.90 20.71 7.85
CA TYR A 102 3.70 19.33 7.38
C TYR A 102 4.96 18.49 7.59
N MET A 103 6.14 19.08 7.40
CA MET A 103 7.41 18.41 7.70
C MET A 103 7.54 18.07 9.19
N LYS A 104 7.19 19.00 10.09
CA LYS A 104 7.18 18.78 11.55
C LYS A 104 6.16 17.72 11.93
N TRP A 105 4.94 17.82 11.40
CA TRP A 105 3.88 16.85 11.61
C TRP A 105 4.31 15.43 11.19
N GLN A 106 4.88 15.29 9.99
CA GLN A 106 5.33 14.01 9.46
C GLN A 106 6.40 13.35 10.35
N LYS A 107 7.40 14.11 10.81
CA LYS A 107 8.42 13.61 11.73
C LYS A 107 7.81 13.11 13.05
N THR A 108 6.83 13.83 13.58
CA THR A 108 6.12 13.43 14.81
C THR A 108 5.27 12.19 14.59
N PHE A 109 4.49 12.15 13.50
CA PHE A 109 3.66 11.00 13.16
C PHE A 109 4.50 9.72 13.00
N ILE A 110 5.57 9.76 12.20
CA ILE A 110 6.43 8.59 11.96
C ILE A 110 7.03 8.08 13.26
N ARG A 111 7.57 9.00 14.07
CA ARG A 111 8.17 8.65 15.36
C ARG A 111 7.18 7.97 16.29
N GLU A 112 5.95 8.48 16.33
CA GLU A 112 4.92 7.88 17.16
C GLU A 112 4.47 6.52 16.61
N ALA A 113 4.28 6.42 15.29
CA ALA A 113 3.92 5.17 14.62
C ALA A 113 4.95 4.06 14.89
N HIS A 114 6.25 4.39 14.89
CA HIS A 114 7.34 3.45 15.17
C HIS A 114 7.30 2.88 16.58
N LYS A 115 6.83 3.63 17.60
CA LYS A 115 6.65 3.11 18.96
C LYS A 115 5.61 1.99 19.02
N TYR A 116 4.66 2.01 18.11
CA TYR A 116 3.63 1.00 17.96
C TYR A 116 3.98 -0.08 16.93
N ASN A 117 5.23 -0.10 16.45
CA ASN A 117 5.73 -1.04 15.43
C ASN A 117 4.98 -0.94 14.08
N LEU A 118 4.39 0.21 13.77
CA LEU A 118 3.85 0.51 12.45
C LEU A 118 5.00 0.80 11.47
N LYS A 119 4.88 0.29 10.25
CA LYS A 119 5.77 0.61 9.13
C LYS A 119 5.20 1.76 8.32
N VAL A 120 5.95 2.86 8.21
CA VAL A 120 5.48 4.04 7.47
C VAL A 120 6.19 4.12 6.13
N HIS A 121 5.40 4.01 5.06
CA HIS A 121 5.87 4.08 3.69
C HIS A 121 5.51 5.44 3.10
N ALA A 122 6.48 6.09 2.44
CA ALA A 122 6.19 7.31 1.71
C ALA A 122 5.31 6.96 0.50
N LEU A 123 4.10 7.50 0.43
CA LEU A 123 3.24 7.38 -0.75
C LEU A 123 3.76 8.34 -1.83
N ARG A 124 4.46 7.80 -2.83
CA ARG A 124 5.18 8.53 -3.89
C ARG A 124 4.92 7.87 -5.24
N LEU A 125 5.68 8.27 -6.26
CA LEU A 125 5.64 7.67 -7.60
C LEU A 125 4.24 7.66 -8.21
N SER A 126 3.46 8.71 -7.98
CA SER A 126 2.06 8.84 -8.43
C SER A 126 1.85 9.86 -9.55
N SER A 127 2.90 10.64 -9.87
CA SER A 127 2.78 11.71 -10.87
C SER A 127 2.74 11.17 -12.30
N ALA A 128 1.82 11.69 -13.11
CA ALA A 128 1.79 11.39 -14.55
C ALA A 128 3.09 11.83 -15.27
N LYS A 129 3.87 12.76 -14.72
CA LYS A 129 5.16 13.19 -15.29
C LYS A 129 6.21 12.07 -15.34
N LEU A 130 6.03 11.01 -14.54
CA LEU A 130 6.93 9.85 -14.52
C LEU A 130 6.86 9.05 -15.84
N TYR A 131 5.76 9.16 -16.58
CA TYR A 131 5.61 8.50 -17.87
C TYR A 131 6.44 9.13 -18.99
N VAL A 132 6.93 10.37 -18.81
CA VAL A 132 7.64 11.13 -19.84
C VAL A 132 9.07 11.50 -19.47
N SER A 133 9.50 11.26 -18.23
CA SER A 133 10.83 11.70 -17.77
C SER A 133 11.41 10.79 -16.68
N ASP A 134 12.54 10.17 -16.98
CA ASP A 134 13.32 9.42 -15.99
C ASP A 134 13.89 10.34 -14.89
N MET A 135 14.25 11.58 -15.23
CA MET A 135 14.71 12.57 -14.25
C MET A 135 13.64 12.82 -13.18
N LYS A 136 12.34 12.81 -13.54
CA LYS A 136 11.26 12.96 -12.55
C LYS A 136 11.13 11.76 -11.62
N ILE A 137 11.47 10.56 -12.08
CA ILE A 137 11.55 9.37 -11.23
C ILE A 137 12.70 9.52 -10.22
N LEU A 138 13.87 9.94 -10.70
CA LEU A 138 15.05 10.15 -9.86
C LEU A 138 14.82 11.25 -8.82
N GLU A 139 14.27 12.40 -9.22
CA GLU A 139 13.89 13.49 -8.31
C GLU A 139 12.92 13.00 -7.23
N ASP A 140 11.91 12.22 -7.61
CA ASP A 140 10.92 11.71 -6.67
C ASP A 140 11.54 10.73 -5.67
N CYS A 141 12.35 9.77 -6.13
CA CYS A 141 13.08 8.84 -5.26
C CYS A 141 14.05 9.59 -4.32
N ASN A 142 14.80 10.55 -4.86
CA ASN A 142 15.75 11.34 -4.08
C ASN A 142 15.08 12.17 -2.99
N SER A 143 13.83 12.62 -3.18
CA SER A 143 13.10 13.35 -2.14
C SER A 143 12.93 12.52 -0.86
N VAL A 144 12.63 11.23 -0.99
CA VAL A 144 12.49 10.30 0.15
C VAL A 144 13.85 9.96 0.76
N ILE A 145 14.84 9.68 -0.08
CA ILE A 145 16.20 9.33 0.35
C ILE A 145 16.81 10.49 1.15
N ASN A 146 16.75 11.70 0.61
CA ASN A 146 17.27 12.91 1.25
C ASN A 146 16.55 13.19 2.58
N TYR A 147 15.22 13.02 2.63
CA TYR A 147 14.47 13.11 3.87
C TYR A 147 15.01 12.13 4.91
N ASN A 148 15.12 10.83 4.57
CA ASN A 148 15.58 9.81 5.48
C ASN A 148 17.01 10.07 5.99
N TYR A 149 17.91 10.61 5.16
CA TYR A 149 19.26 11.00 5.59
C TYR A 149 19.27 12.24 6.48
N SER A 150 18.32 13.16 6.30
CA SER A 150 18.23 14.41 7.07
C SER A 150 17.64 14.24 8.48
N VAL A 151 17.03 13.09 8.79
CA VAL A 151 16.32 12.86 10.06
C VAL A 151 16.91 11.69 10.87
N LYS A 152 16.57 11.68 12.16
CA LYS A 152 16.90 10.59 13.08
C LYS A 152 16.24 9.29 12.62
N LYS A 153 16.83 8.14 12.94
CA LYS A 153 16.31 6.82 12.54
C LYS A 153 14.84 6.59 12.91
N SER A 154 14.40 7.10 14.07
CA SER A 154 13.01 7.03 14.54
C SER A 154 12.01 7.83 13.72
N ASP A 155 12.48 8.71 12.84
CA ASP A 155 11.62 9.63 12.08
C ASP A 155 11.66 9.29 10.58
N ARG A 156 12.33 8.19 10.20
CA ARG A 156 12.52 7.78 8.80
C ARG A 156 11.33 6.99 8.28
N PHE A 157 11.05 7.12 7.00
CA PHE A 157 10.22 6.15 6.29
C PHE A 157 10.89 4.78 6.30
N ASP A 158 10.09 3.74 6.47
CA ASP A 158 10.49 2.34 6.38
C ASP A 158 10.51 1.83 4.94
N GLY A 159 9.78 2.48 4.03
CA GLY A 159 9.63 2.06 2.63
C GLY A 159 8.98 3.13 1.75
N VAL A 160 8.67 2.76 0.51
CA VAL A 160 7.94 3.59 -0.46
C VAL A 160 6.77 2.78 -1.02
N SER A 161 5.61 3.41 -1.09
CA SER A 161 4.46 2.85 -1.81
C SER A 161 4.20 3.69 -3.05
N ALA A 162 4.29 3.06 -4.21
CA ALA A 162 3.98 3.65 -5.49
C ALA A 162 2.47 3.57 -5.78
N ASP A 163 1.90 4.68 -6.24
CA ASP A 163 0.50 4.80 -6.64
C ASP A 163 0.42 5.17 -8.14
N LEU A 164 1.20 4.45 -8.95
CA LEU A 164 1.34 4.74 -10.37
C LEU A 164 0.21 4.08 -11.16
N GLU A 165 -0.81 4.85 -11.54
CA GLU A 165 -2.03 4.33 -12.15
C GLU A 165 -2.13 4.67 -13.64
N PRO A 166 -1.64 3.83 -14.59
CA PRO A 166 -1.67 4.19 -16.02
C PRO A 166 -3.08 4.33 -16.57
N HIS A 167 -4.05 3.65 -15.94
CA HIS A 167 -5.43 3.60 -16.40
C HIS A 167 -6.23 4.90 -16.20
N ILE A 168 -5.71 5.85 -15.40
CA ILE A 168 -6.31 7.18 -15.24
C ILE A 168 -5.85 8.16 -16.33
N LEU A 169 -4.83 7.82 -17.13
CA LEU A 169 -4.26 8.66 -18.20
C LEU A 169 -5.13 8.67 -19.44
N LYS A 170 -6.38 9.09 -19.26
CA LYS A 170 -7.40 9.19 -20.30
C LYS A 170 -7.40 10.58 -20.90
N LYS A 171 -8.06 10.70 -22.05
CA LYS A 171 -8.36 12.00 -22.65
C LYS A 171 -9.10 12.89 -21.64
N GLY A 172 -8.57 14.09 -21.39
CA GLY A 172 -9.16 15.05 -20.44
C GLY A 172 -8.71 14.90 -18.99
N PHE A 173 -7.76 14.01 -18.68
CA PHE A 173 -7.12 13.97 -17.37
C PHE A 173 -6.43 15.32 -17.07
N ILE A 174 -6.68 15.87 -15.88
CA ILE A 174 -6.33 17.27 -15.55
C ILE A 174 -4.82 17.53 -15.51
N ASP A 175 -4.05 16.54 -15.07
CA ASP A 175 -2.59 16.62 -14.93
C ASP A 175 -1.86 15.85 -16.03
N TYR A 176 -2.49 15.72 -17.19
CA TYR A 176 -1.95 14.98 -18.31
C TYR A 176 -0.68 15.69 -18.87
N PRO A 177 0.49 15.04 -18.91
CA PRO A 177 1.71 15.67 -19.41
C PRO A 177 1.60 15.98 -20.91
N LYS A 178 1.99 17.18 -21.32
CA LYS A 178 1.89 17.61 -22.73
C LYS A 178 2.73 16.75 -23.67
N GLU A 179 3.82 16.20 -23.13
CA GLU A 179 4.78 15.35 -23.83
C GLU A 179 4.30 13.89 -23.96
N LEU A 180 3.26 13.49 -23.22
CA LEU A 180 2.77 12.11 -23.23
C LEU A 180 1.83 11.89 -24.40
N THR A 181 2.28 11.14 -25.41
CA THR A 181 1.45 10.82 -26.58
C THR A 181 0.51 9.63 -26.38
N LEU A 182 0.74 8.82 -25.35
CA LEU A 182 -0.01 7.59 -25.07
C LEU A 182 -1.25 7.84 -24.22
N VAL A 183 -2.42 7.44 -24.72
CA VAL A 183 -3.69 7.61 -24.01
C VAL A 183 -4.28 6.26 -23.63
N TRP A 184 -4.65 6.10 -22.36
CA TRP A 184 -5.38 4.93 -21.93
C TRP A 184 -6.82 4.93 -22.49
N ASP A 185 -7.11 3.98 -23.38
CA ASP A 185 -8.43 3.77 -23.96
C ASP A 185 -8.70 2.27 -24.13
N SER A 186 -9.54 1.72 -23.25
CA SER A 186 -9.92 0.29 -23.27
C SER A 186 -10.72 -0.12 -24.52
N LYS A 187 -11.16 0.81 -25.37
CA LYS A 187 -11.90 0.52 -26.61
C LYS A 187 -11.02 0.68 -27.86
N ASN A 188 -10.28 1.79 -27.96
CA ASN A 188 -9.60 2.15 -29.21
C ASN A 188 -8.08 1.91 -29.19
N ASN A 189 -7.43 1.99 -28.03
CA ASN A 189 -5.96 1.88 -27.89
C ASN A 189 -5.53 0.68 -27.02
N PHE A 190 -6.38 -0.35 -27.01
CA PHE A 190 -6.17 -1.58 -26.26
C PHE A 190 -5.47 -2.65 -27.11
N GLY A 191 -4.61 -3.46 -26.48
CA GLY A 191 -3.93 -4.59 -27.11
C GLY A 191 -2.41 -4.49 -27.05
N LYS A 192 -1.72 -5.60 -27.34
CA LYS A 192 -0.26 -5.69 -27.39
C LYS A 192 0.35 -4.62 -28.31
N GLY A 193 1.35 -3.91 -27.80
CA GLY A 193 2.04 -2.82 -28.50
C GLY A 193 1.19 -1.56 -28.75
N LYS A 194 -0.01 -1.47 -28.18
CA LYS A 194 -0.86 -0.26 -28.20
C LYS A 194 -0.69 0.54 -26.90
N ASP A 195 -1.25 1.74 -26.84
CA ASP A 195 -1.02 2.68 -25.74
C ASP A 195 -1.23 2.08 -24.35
N ASN A 196 -2.29 1.30 -24.13
CA ASN A 196 -2.52 0.69 -22.81
C ASN A 196 -1.36 -0.23 -22.40
N ASP A 197 -0.83 -1.00 -23.35
CA ASP A 197 0.28 -1.93 -23.14
C ASP A 197 1.62 -1.18 -22.99
N LEU A 198 1.84 -0.14 -23.78
CA LEU A 198 3.03 0.73 -23.69
C LEU A 198 3.05 1.56 -22.40
N LEU A 199 1.89 2.00 -21.91
CA LEU A 199 1.78 2.65 -20.60
C LEU A 199 2.13 1.67 -19.48
N LEU A 200 1.66 0.43 -19.55
CA LEU A 200 2.02 -0.61 -18.56
C LEU A 200 3.52 -0.96 -18.62
N LYS A 201 4.08 -1.08 -19.83
CA LYS A 201 5.53 -1.23 -20.01
C LYS A 201 6.27 -0.09 -19.32
N ARG A 202 5.83 1.16 -19.54
CA ARG A 202 6.43 2.32 -18.91
C ARG A 202 6.29 2.30 -17.38
N THR A 203 5.16 1.85 -16.84
CA THR A 203 4.98 1.66 -15.40
C THR A 203 6.03 0.67 -14.86
N VAL A 204 6.28 -0.45 -15.54
CA VAL A 204 7.31 -1.44 -15.14
C VAL A 204 8.72 -0.83 -15.21
N GLU A 205 9.03 -0.06 -16.24
CA GLU A 205 10.31 0.66 -16.37
C GLU A 205 10.53 1.66 -15.23
N VAL A 206 9.47 2.37 -14.82
CA VAL A 206 9.51 3.27 -13.66
C VAL A 206 9.84 2.48 -12.40
N MET A 207 9.17 1.35 -12.17
CA MET A 207 9.43 0.50 -11.01
C MET A 207 10.85 -0.04 -10.99
N LYS A 208 11.39 -0.45 -12.14
CA LYS A 208 12.77 -0.91 -12.27
C LYS A 208 13.78 0.17 -11.89
N LEU A 209 13.59 1.40 -12.37
CA LEU A 209 14.47 2.51 -12.03
C LEU A 209 14.34 2.88 -10.54
N ALA A 210 13.11 3.01 -10.04
CA ALA A 210 12.84 3.34 -8.65
C ALA A 210 13.43 2.30 -7.68
N GLN A 211 13.33 1.01 -7.98
CA GLN A 211 13.93 -0.06 -7.17
C GLN A 211 15.43 0.14 -6.99
N LYS A 212 16.14 0.51 -8.06
CA LYS A 212 17.59 0.71 -8.02
C LYS A 212 17.95 1.87 -7.09
N GLU A 213 17.23 2.98 -7.19
CA GLU A 213 17.51 4.20 -6.44
C GLU A 213 17.08 4.09 -4.97
N LEU A 214 15.95 3.46 -4.69
CA LEU A 214 15.36 3.42 -3.34
C LEU A 214 15.99 2.37 -2.42
N ARG A 215 16.76 1.40 -2.94
CA ARG A 215 17.38 0.36 -2.12
C ARG A 215 18.22 0.97 -0.98
N PRO A 216 18.11 0.44 0.26
CA PRO A 216 17.43 -0.81 0.63
C PRO A 216 15.97 -0.64 1.07
N LEU A 217 15.31 0.50 0.83
CA LEU A 217 13.91 0.69 1.18
C LEU A 217 13.02 -0.27 0.36
N PRO A 218 12.09 -1.01 1.01
CA PRO A 218 11.08 -1.79 0.31
C PRO A 218 10.20 -0.89 -0.55
N LEU A 219 9.80 -1.42 -1.70
CA LEU A 219 8.96 -0.73 -2.68
C LEU A 219 7.68 -1.54 -2.92
N SER A 220 6.52 -0.91 -2.79
CA SER A 220 5.23 -1.48 -3.19
C SER A 220 4.63 -0.74 -4.38
N GLN A 221 3.70 -1.38 -5.11
CA GLN A 221 2.94 -0.77 -6.20
C GLN A 221 1.45 -1.09 -6.09
N ALA A 222 0.60 -0.07 -6.19
CA ALA A 222 -0.83 -0.23 -6.38
C ALA A 222 -1.13 -0.82 -7.78
N LEU A 223 -1.81 -1.95 -7.85
CA LEU A 223 -2.03 -2.67 -9.11
C LEU A 223 -3.51 -2.78 -9.46
N GLY A 224 -3.86 -2.40 -10.68
CA GLY A 224 -5.21 -2.58 -11.21
C GLY A 224 -5.54 -4.06 -11.31
N PHE A 225 -6.65 -4.48 -10.69
CA PHE A 225 -7.05 -5.90 -10.62
C PHE A 225 -7.18 -6.57 -12.00
N PHE A 226 -7.51 -5.77 -13.02
CA PHE A 226 -7.78 -6.24 -14.37
C PHE A 226 -6.53 -6.41 -15.25
N PHE A 227 -5.34 -6.00 -14.81
CA PHE A 227 -4.12 -6.14 -15.61
C PHE A 227 -3.74 -7.62 -15.81
N GLN A 228 -3.64 -8.40 -14.73
CA GLN A 228 -3.23 -9.81 -14.80
C GLN A 228 -4.16 -10.69 -15.65
N PRO A 229 -5.52 -10.60 -15.55
CA PRO A 229 -6.40 -11.32 -16.47
C PRO A 229 -6.14 -11.02 -17.95
N ARG A 230 -5.82 -9.76 -18.29
CA ARG A 230 -5.55 -9.37 -19.68
C ARG A 230 -4.22 -9.94 -20.18
N VAL A 231 -3.20 -10.03 -19.33
CA VAL A 231 -1.95 -10.73 -19.63
C VAL A 231 -2.18 -12.24 -19.78
N ASN A 232 -2.92 -12.87 -18.86
CA ASN A 232 -3.26 -14.29 -18.91
C ASN A 232 -3.96 -14.67 -20.22
N ASN A 233 -4.84 -13.80 -20.73
CA ASN A 233 -5.57 -14.00 -21.98
C ASN A 233 -4.79 -13.57 -23.23
N GLY A 234 -3.52 -13.17 -23.08
CA GLY A 234 -2.67 -12.75 -24.19
C GLY A 234 -3.09 -11.43 -24.86
N LEU A 235 -3.94 -10.63 -24.20
CA LEU A 235 -4.43 -9.35 -24.70
C LEU A 235 -3.43 -8.22 -24.45
N LEU A 236 -2.66 -8.31 -23.38
CA LEU A 236 -1.55 -7.43 -23.05
C LEU A 236 -0.27 -8.26 -22.93
N GLU A 237 0.86 -7.62 -23.18
CA GLU A 237 2.20 -8.20 -22.96
C GLU A 237 2.74 -7.79 -21.59
N HIS A 238 2.46 -6.55 -21.18
CA HIS A 238 2.97 -5.96 -19.94
C HIS A 238 1.91 -5.82 -18.85
N GLY A 239 2.38 -5.61 -17.62
CA GLY A 239 1.56 -5.24 -16.46
C GLY A 239 1.11 -6.42 -15.59
N GLY A 240 1.66 -7.61 -15.83
CA GLY A 240 1.43 -8.79 -15.02
C GLY A 240 2.10 -8.68 -13.64
N ALA A 241 1.56 -9.39 -12.65
CA ALA A 241 2.08 -9.45 -11.29
C ALA A 241 3.54 -9.91 -11.26
N ASP A 242 3.89 -10.94 -12.05
CA ASP A 242 5.24 -11.49 -12.11
C ASP A 242 6.26 -10.49 -12.67
N GLU A 243 5.83 -9.64 -13.61
CA GLU A 243 6.70 -8.61 -14.17
C GLU A 243 6.97 -7.49 -13.15
N PHE A 244 5.94 -7.04 -12.43
CA PHE A 244 6.12 -6.03 -11.39
C PHE A 244 6.93 -6.54 -10.19
N LEU A 245 6.71 -7.78 -9.76
CA LEU A 245 7.40 -8.37 -8.60
C LEU A 245 8.90 -8.61 -8.81
N GLN A 246 9.41 -8.47 -10.04
CA GLN A 246 10.86 -8.37 -10.28
C GLN A 246 11.45 -7.07 -9.72
N TYR A 247 10.64 -6.02 -9.62
CA TYR A 247 11.09 -4.66 -9.33
C TYR A 247 10.45 -4.06 -8.07
N CYS A 248 9.44 -4.69 -7.50
CA CYS A 248 8.85 -4.30 -6.21
C CYS A 248 8.71 -5.50 -5.29
N ASP A 249 8.69 -5.24 -3.99
CA ASP A 249 8.55 -6.28 -2.97
C ASP A 249 7.09 -6.70 -2.79
N GLN A 250 6.15 -5.78 -3.08
CA GLN A 250 4.74 -5.94 -2.74
C GLN A 250 3.81 -5.32 -3.80
N LEU A 251 2.69 -6.00 -4.05
CA LEU A 251 1.59 -5.51 -4.86
C LEU A 251 0.37 -5.26 -3.97
N ILE A 252 -0.27 -4.11 -4.17
CA ILE A 252 -1.51 -3.72 -3.47
C ILE A 252 -2.63 -3.74 -4.51
N VAL A 253 -3.46 -4.77 -4.52
CA VAL A 253 -4.47 -4.94 -5.57
C VAL A 253 -5.67 -4.04 -5.30
N MET A 254 -5.95 -3.12 -6.22
CA MET A 254 -7.10 -2.23 -6.16
C MET A 254 -8.39 -2.96 -6.54
N ALA A 255 -8.90 -3.80 -5.63
CA ALA A 255 -10.05 -4.69 -5.85
C ALA A 255 -11.33 -4.06 -5.27
N TYR A 256 -11.76 -2.92 -5.82
CA TYR A 256 -12.84 -2.15 -5.23
C TYR A 256 -14.22 -2.66 -5.68
N ASN A 257 -14.95 -3.30 -4.77
CA ASN A 257 -16.33 -3.74 -4.98
C ASN A 257 -17.07 -3.88 -3.64
N TYR A 258 -18.40 -3.70 -3.66
CA TYR A 258 -19.18 -3.86 -2.43
C TYR A 258 -19.42 -5.32 -2.04
N LYS A 259 -19.30 -6.28 -2.95
CA LYS A 259 -19.42 -7.70 -2.61
C LYS A 259 -18.05 -8.30 -2.29
N PRO A 260 -17.80 -8.86 -1.08
CA PRO A 260 -16.51 -9.44 -0.73
C PRO A 260 -16.11 -10.62 -1.65
N SER A 261 -17.08 -11.38 -2.16
CA SER A 261 -16.83 -12.43 -3.16
C SER A 261 -16.26 -11.86 -4.46
N ARG A 262 -16.77 -10.71 -4.93
CA ARG A 262 -16.28 -10.04 -6.13
C ARG A 262 -14.91 -9.40 -5.91
N VAL A 263 -14.67 -8.80 -4.74
CA VAL A 263 -13.34 -8.30 -4.33
C VAL A 263 -12.31 -9.43 -4.43
N PHE A 264 -12.63 -10.61 -3.88
CA PHE A 264 -11.74 -11.76 -3.97
C PHE A 264 -11.53 -12.23 -5.41
N GLU A 265 -12.59 -12.35 -6.21
CA GLU A 265 -12.51 -12.72 -7.63
C GLU A 265 -11.62 -11.77 -8.44
N MET A 266 -11.68 -10.47 -8.14
CA MET A 266 -10.82 -9.45 -8.76
C MET A 266 -9.34 -9.65 -8.42
N ALA A 267 -9.02 -10.02 -7.18
CA ALA A 267 -7.63 -10.17 -6.72
C ALA A 267 -7.01 -11.55 -6.99
N GLU A 268 -7.83 -12.59 -7.08
CA GLU A 268 -7.39 -13.98 -7.24
C GLU A 268 -6.42 -14.21 -8.42
N PRO A 269 -6.60 -13.61 -9.61
CA PRO A 269 -5.65 -13.77 -10.72
C PRO A 269 -4.23 -13.31 -10.38
N ILE A 270 -4.10 -12.22 -9.61
CA ILE A 270 -2.80 -11.66 -9.19
C ILE A 270 -2.16 -12.54 -8.12
N LEU A 271 -2.94 -13.03 -7.15
CA LEU A 271 -2.48 -14.01 -6.16
C LEU A 271 -1.93 -15.27 -6.83
N LYS A 272 -2.68 -15.86 -7.78
CA LYS A 272 -2.25 -17.03 -8.56
C LYS A 272 -0.99 -16.77 -9.38
N ALA A 273 -0.85 -15.58 -9.96
CA ALA A 273 0.31 -15.22 -10.75
C ALA A 273 1.58 -15.08 -9.88
N ALA A 274 1.48 -14.46 -8.70
CA ALA A 274 2.60 -14.30 -7.78
C ALA A 274 3.12 -15.63 -7.19
N GLU A 275 2.29 -16.67 -7.14
CA GLU A 275 2.71 -18.02 -6.71
C GLU A 275 3.53 -18.76 -7.75
N LYS A 276 3.24 -18.54 -9.04
CA LYS A 276 3.90 -19.26 -10.14
C LYS A 276 5.41 -19.03 -10.16
N SER A 277 5.86 -17.85 -9.74
CA SER A 277 7.28 -17.52 -9.66
C SER A 277 8.00 -18.05 -8.43
N LYS A 278 7.31 -18.75 -7.51
CA LYS A 278 7.85 -19.41 -6.29
C LYS A 278 8.75 -18.55 -5.38
N ASN A 279 8.93 -17.26 -5.67
CA ASN A 279 9.89 -16.37 -5.01
C ASN A 279 9.23 -15.20 -4.27
N HIS A 280 7.90 -15.11 -4.27
CA HIS A 280 7.17 -13.96 -3.70
C HIS A 280 6.11 -14.35 -2.67
N PRO A 281 6.43 -15.11 -1.60
CA PRO A 281 5.49 -15.33 -0.50
C PRO A 281 5.15 -14.00 0.18
N LYS A 282 3.90 -13.86 0.66
CA LYS A 282 3.42 -12.66 1.38
C LYS A 282 3.70 -11.34 0.65
N SER A 283 3.54 -11.32 -0.67
CA SER A 283 3.82 -10.18 -1.54
C SER A 283 2.55 -9.44 -2.01
N VAL A 284 1.38 -10.05 -1.95
CA VAL A 284 0.14 -9.48 -2.53
C VAL A 284 -0.87 -9.17 -1.44
N SER A 285 -1.23 -7.90 -1.29
CA SER A 285 -2.40 -7.48 -0.50
C SER A 285 -3.63 -7.30 -1.36
N VAL A 286 -4.80 -7.56 -0.79
CA VAL A 286 -6.10 -7.17 -1.37
C VAL A 286 -6.49 -5.83 -0.78
N CYS A 287 -6.66 -4.79 -1.60
CA CYS A 287 -7.05 -3.47 -1.11
C CYS A 287 -8.54 -3.22 -1.35
N VAL A 288 -9.22 -2.75 -0.30
CA VAL A 288 -10.64 -2.38 -0.34
C VAL A 288 -10.81 -0.89 -0.11
N LYS A 289 -11.85 -0.33 -0.72
CA LYS A 289 -12.09 1.11 -0.71
C LYS A 289 -13.19 1.51 0.26
N THR A 290 -12.90 2.43 1.15
CA THR A 290 -13.79 2.96 2.19
C THR A 290 -14.06 4.45 2.03
N SER A 291 -13.59 5.13 0.97
CA SER A 291 -13.91 6.55 0.73
C SER A 291 -15.18 6.71 -0.12
N LEU A 292 -16.06 7.66 0.26
CA LEU A 292 -17.16 8.15 -0.60
C LEU A 292 -16.67 9.24 -1.54
N GLY A 293 -17.35 9.39 -2.69
CA GLY A 293 -17.16 10.55 -3.58
C GLY A 293 -15.85 10.59 -4.36
N THR A 294 -15.11 9.47 -4.40
CA THR A 294 -13.89 9.31 -5.20
C THR A 294 -14.23 8.48 -6.46
N VAL A 295 -14.02 9.07 -7.64
CA VAL A 295 -14.40 8.48 -8.93
C VAL A 295 -13.33 7.48 -9.40
N GLY A 296 -13.74 6.28 -9.80
CA GLY A 296 -12.91 5.31 -10.53
C GLY A 296 -13.58 4.89 -11.84
N ASP A 297 -12.86 4.15 -12.67
CA ASP A 297 -13.25 3.79 -14.04
C ASP A 297 -14.54 2.97 -14.20
N GLU A 298 -14.97 2.26 -13.15
CA GLU A 298 -16.25 1.53 -13.12
C GLU A 298 -17.33 2.24 -12.28
N GLY A 299 -17.16 3.54 -12.00
CA GLY A 299 -18.08 4.36 -11.20
C GLY A 299 -17.57 4.61 -9.77
N PRO A 300 -18.39 5.23 -8.90
CA PRO A 300 -18.04 5.48 -7.50
C PRO A 300 -18.11 4.17 -6.72
N VAL A 301 -17.20 3.23 -6.98
CA VAL A 301 -17.23 1.93 -6.31
C VAL A 301 -16.48 2.06 -4.99
N THR A 302 -17.12 2.65 -3.99
CA THR A 302 -16.77 2.39 -2.60
C THR A 302 -17.07 0.91 -2.33
N SER A 303 -16.17 0.22 -1.65
CA SER A 303 -16.37 -1.18 -1.27
C SER A 303 -17.43 -1.27 -0.19
N PHE A 304 -17.08 -1.02 1.07
CA PHE A 304 -17.94 -1.47 2.18
C PHE A 304 -18.59 -0.33 2.97
N GLN A 305 -18.17 0.92 2.74
CA GLN A 305 -18.59 2.06 3.58
C GLN A 305 -20.11 2.24 3.68
N THR A 306 -20.83 2.05 2.57
CA THR A 306 -22.29 2.19 2.50
C THR A 306 -23.07 1.09 3.19
N HIS A 307 -22.41 -0.01 3.60
CA HIS A 307 -23.03 -1.16 4.25
C HIS A 307 -22.74 -1.22 5.76
N GLY A 308 -21.93 -0.29 6.28
CA GLY A 308 -21.66 -0.16 7.70
C GLY A 308 -20.56 -1.09 8.24
N TRP A 309 -20.34 -0.99 9.56
CA TRP A 309 -19.22 -1.63 10.24
C TRP A 309 -19.31 -3.15 10.29
N ASP A 310 -20.48 -3.71 10.60
CA ASP A 310 -20.62 -5.17 10.73
C ASP A 310 -20.38 -5.88 9.39
N TYR A 311 -20.89 -5.31 8.30
CA TYR A 311 -20.62 -5.79 6.95
C TYR A 311 -19.12 -5.72 6.60
N MET A 312 -18.44 -4.64 6.99
CA MET A 312 -16.98 -4.51 6.84
C MET A 312 -16.25 -5.64 7.56
N ILE A 313 -16.62 -5.97 8.81
CA ILE A 313 -16.00 -7.04 9.58
C ILE A 313 -16.19 -8.40 8.90
N GLU A 314 -17.41 -8.73 8.46
CA GLU A 314 -17.69 -9.97 7.75
C GLU A 314 -16.95 -10.07 6.42
N ALA A 315 -16.90 -8.96 5.67
CA ALA A 315 -16.19 -8.87 4.40
C ALA A 315 -14.68 -9.10 4.59
N ILE A 316 -14.06 -8.45 5.57
CA ILE A 316 -12.62 -8.62 5.85
C ILE A 316 -12.32 -10.05 6.30
N LYS A 317 -13.15 -10.62 7.18
CA LYS A 317 -13.03 -12.01 7.60
C LYS A 317 -13.05 -12.96 6.39
N TYR A 318 -14.02 -12.78 5.50
CA TYR A 318 -14.12 -13.57 4.26
C TYR A 318 -12.86 -13.42 3.39
N LEU A 319 -12.36 -12.20 3.21
CA LEU A 319 -11.17 -11.94 2.38
C LEU A 319 -9.91 -12.57 2.96
N VAL A 320 -9.73 -12.52 4.29
CA VAL A 320 -8.60 -13.17 4.96
C VAL A 320 -8.73 -14.69 4.88
N GLU A 321 -9.91 -15.26 5.11
CA GLU A 321 -10.14 -16.71 5.00
C GLU A 321 -9.84 -17.20 3.58
N LYS A 322 -10.32 -16.51 2.54
CA LYS A 322 -10.03 -16.89 1.15
C LYS A 322 -8.57 -16.64 0.76
N GLY A 323 -8.05 -15.46 1.08
CA GLY A 323 -6.68 -15.06 0.76
C GLY A 323 -5.65 -15.96 1.42
N SER A 324 -5.87 -16.37 2.67
CA SER A 324 -4.94 -17.24 3.42
C SER A 324 -4.63 -18.59 2.78
N THR A 325 -5.46 -19.03 1.83
CA THR A 325 -5.21 -20.25 1.04
C THR A 325 -4.10 -20.09 0.00
N TYR A 326 -3.62 -18.87 -0.23
CA TYR A 326 -2.57 -18.52 -1.19
C TYR A 326 -1.28 -18.10 -0.46
N PRO A 327 -0.13 -18.80 -0.61
CA PRO A 327 1.14 -18.37 -0.02
C PRO A 327 1.59 -16.95 -0.38
N ALA A 328 1.17 -16.42 -1.55
CA ALA A 328 1.47 -15.04 -1.94
C ALA A 328 0.67 -14.00 -1.13
N PHE A 329 -0.42 -14.40 -0.47
CA PHE A 329 -1.28 -13.48 0.27
C PHE A 329 -0.55 -12.87 1.47
N ARG A 330 -0.51 -11.55 1.47
CA ARG A 330 0.10 -10.71 2.49
C ARG A 330 -0.94 -10.26 3.53
N GLY A 331 -2.16 -9.95 3.09
CA GLY A 331 -3.26 -9.49 3.93
C GLY A 331 -4.20 -8.52 3.21
N VAL A 332 -4.91 -7.68 3.97
CA VAL A 332 -5.92 -6.75 3.46
C VAL A 332 -5.59 -5.31 3.82
N ASP A 333 -5.54 -4.45 2.81
CA ASP A 333 -5.23 -3.03 2.93
C ASP A 333 -6.49 -2.15 2.70
N ILE A 334 -6.49 -0.92 3.21
CA ILE A 334 -7.64 -0.02 3.24
C ILE A 334 -7.35 1.31 2.53
N PHE A 335 -8.14 1.63 1.52
CA PHE A 335 -8.16 2.90 0.79
C PHE A 335 -9.45 3.69 1.10
N GLU A 336 -9.51 4.62 2.05
CA GLU A 336 -8.43 5.18 2.84
C GLU A 336 -8.92 5.42 4.28
N PHE A 337 -8.01 5.82 5.17
CA PHE A 337 -8.26 5.81 6.60
C PHE A 337 -9.42 6.72 7.04
N GLN A 338 -9.61 7.92 6.48
CA GLN A 338 -10.67 8.83 6.91
C GLN A 338 -12.05 8.19 6.68
N GLY A 339 -12.29 7.65 5.48
CA GLY A 339 -13.52 6.94 5.16
C GLY A 339 -13.75 5.71 6.03
N PHE A 340 -12.69 4.96 6.34
CA PHE A 340 -12.74 3.83 7.27
C PHE A 340 -13.08 4.27 8.70
N GLU A 341 -12.45 5.33 9.19
CA GLU A 341 -12.65 5.86 10.52
C GLU A 341 -14.08 6.38 10.72
N MET A 342 -14.68 6.96 9.68
CA MET A 342 -16.11 7.32 9.71
C MET A 342 -17.02 6.12 9.99
N MET A 343 -16.72 4.95 9.40
CA MET A 343 -17.45 3.71 9.67
C MET A 343 -17.23 3.24 11.10
N TRP A 344 -15.97 3.21 11.54
CA TRP A 344 -15.60 2.80 12.88
C TRP A 344 -16.32 3.63 13.95
N ASN A 345 -16.48 4.92 13.71
CA ASN A 345 -17.09 5.90 14.60
C ASN A 345 -18.64 5.95 14.55
N ASN A 346 -19.32 5.07 13.80
CA ASN A 346 -20.78 5.15 13.54
C ASN A 346 -21.24 6.48 12.94
N LYS A 347 -20.35 7.22 12.27
CA LYS A 347 -20.70 8.53 11.68
C LYS A 347 -21.31 8.42 10.28
N VAL A 348 -21.46 7.20 9.76
CA VAL A 348 -22.20 6.96 8.53
C VAL A 348 -23.67 6.78 8.90
N LYS A 349 -24.50 7.80 8.62
CA LYS A 349 -25.96 7.62 8.66
C LYS A 349 -26.31 6.48 7.71
N GLN A 350 -26.92 5.42 8.23
CA GLN A 350 -27.52 4.35 7.44
C GLN A 350 -28.66 4.90 6.58
#